data_AF-A0A662TXZ7-F1
#
_entry.id   AF-A0A662TXZ7-F1
#
_cell.length_a   1.000
_cell.length_b   1.000
_cell.length_c   1.000
_cell.angle_alpha   90.00
_cell.angle_beta   90.00
_cell.angle_gamma   90.00
#
_symmetry.space_group_name_H-M   'P 1'
#
loop_
_entity.id
_entity.type
_entity.pdbx_description
1 polymer ?
#
loop_
_entity_poly.entity_id
_entity_poly.type
_entity_poly.pdbx_seq_one_letter_code
_entity_poly.pdbx_strand_id
1 'polypeptide(L)'
;PEEPWVYDLEVAQTHNFVANGMVVHNSQLLKYVSQLSPRGLYTSGKGSSAAGLTASVVRDEDGSFTLEAGALVIADGGLACIDEIDKMDEKDRSAIHEAMEQQTISISKAGINTTLNARTSILAAANPKGGRFDPMKHAAEQIDLPPTLLSRFDLIFVLEDKPDAKRDEQLAKHIISLRRDGSTIVSPPYDMETLRKYIVYSKRYIYPVLTPEAEQEIQRFYLEMRSLGQDEGSPIAITPRQLEALIRLTEARARLRLSQKATAEDARAAIMIMKRSMEQVGRDPETGRFDIDVIMTGTTKTQREKASAVRDMVEKLCKDHPEGFELEELFEMARDVGIGSSFVRKVVQEMVRSGELYTPKEGKYARVG
;
A
#
# COMPACT_ATOMS: atom_id res chain seq x y z
N PRO A 1 16.32 17.58 -26.11
CA PRO A 1 14.97 17.47 -26.71
C PRO A 1 13.96 18.26 -25.88
N GLU A 2 13.33 19.27 -26.48
CA GLU A 2 12.40 20.20 -25.80
C GLU A 2 10.96 19.68 -25.67
N GLU A 3 10.67 18.46 -26.15
CA GLU A 3 9.37 17.81 -25.95
C GLU A 3 9.50 16.52 -25.09
N PRO A 4 8.62 16.33 -24.10
CA PRO A 4 8.53 15.09 -23.32
C PRO A 4 7.93 13.97 -24.19
N TRP A 5 8.71 12.91 -24.41
CA TRP A 5 8.30 11.74 -25.18
C TRP A 5 7.19 10.98 -24.43
N VAL A 6 6.07 10.73 -25.11
CA VAL A 6 5.00 9.84 -24.66
C VAL A 6 5.26 8.47 -25.25
N TYR A 7 5.46 7.47 -24.39
CA TYR A 7 5.73 6.09 -24.80
C TYR A 7 4.50 5.23 -24.58
N ASP A 8 4.09 4.48 -25.60
CA ASP A 8 3.01 3.51 -25.47
C ASP A 8 3.56 2.21 -24.86
N LEU A 9 2.89 1.70 -23.83
CA LEU A 9 3.21 0.39 -23.23
C LEU A 9 2.10 -0.59 -23.66
N GLU A 10 2.19 -1.11 -24.88
CA GLU A 10 1.22 -2.08 -25.35
C GLU A 10 1.43 -3.46 -24.70
N VAL A 11 0.36 -4.00 -24.12
CA VAL A 11 0.22 -5.43 -23.84
C VAL A 11 -0.43 -6.07 -25.06
N ALA A 12 0.09 -7.19 -25.55
CA ALA A 12 -0.44 -7.86 -26.73
C ALA A 12 -1.96 -8.06 -26.63
N GLN A 13 -2.69 -7.68 -27.69
CA GLN A 13 -4.18 -7.67 -27.79
C GLN A 13 -4.92 -6.57 -27.01
N THR A 14 -4.23 -5.59 -26.45
CA THR A 14 -4.85 -4.42 -25.80
C THR A 14 -4.14 -3.14 -26.18
N HIS A 15 -4.85 -2.22 -26.84
CA HIS A 15 -4.38 -0.86 -27.09
C HIS A 15 -4.55 -0.06 -25.81
N ASN A 16 -3.47 0.44 -25.15
CA ASN A 16 -3.58 1.49 -24.12
C ASN A 16 -2.22 2.07 -23.64
N PHE A 17 -2.29 3.37 -23.31
CA PHE A 17 -1.21 4.37 -23.32
C PHE A 17 -0.62 4.74 -21.94
N VAL A 18 0.66 5.13 -21.92
CA VAL A 18 1.28 5.90 -20.83
C VAL A 18 1.70 7.28 -21.36
N ALA A 19 0.89 8.30 -21.10
CA ALA A 19 1.18 9.70 -21.48
C ALA A 19 1.31 10.57 -20.24
N ASN A 20 2.21 11.55 -20.21
CA ASN A 20 2.10 12.63 -19.23
C ASN A 20 2.66 12.35 -17.82
N GLY A 21 2.76 11.07 -17.41
CA GLY A 21 2.62 10.65 -16.01
C GLY A 21 1.16 10.35 -15.58
N MET A 22 0.26 10.05 -16.51
CA MET A 22 -1.03 9.42 -16.26
C MET A 22 -0.94 7.93 -16.64
N VAL A 23 -1.11 7.06 -15.64
CA VAL A 23 -1.38 5.64 -15.87
C VAL A 23 -2.90 5.52 -15.96
N VAL A 24 -3.44 5.46 -17.18
CA VAL A 24 -4.90 5.45 -17.39
C VAL A 24 -5.53 4.11 -17.00
N HIS A 25 -4.73 3.06 -16.78
CA HIS A 25 -5.22 1.77 -16.29
C HIS A 25 -4.18 1.06 -15.40
N ASN A 26 -4.33 1.16 -14.07
CA ASN A 26 -3.51 0.43 -13.09
C ASN A 26 -3.45 -1.07 -13.44
N SER A 27 -4.58 -1.67 -13.80
CA SER A 27 -4.70 -3.06 -14.24
C SER A 27 -3.82 -3.41 -15.45
N GLN A 28 -3.66 -2.49 -16.41
CA GLN A 28 -2.84 -2.74 -17.60
C GLN A 28 -1.35 -2.60 -17.30
N LEU A 29 -0.97 -1.65 -16.45
CA LEU A 29 0.39 -1.56 -15.93
C LEU A 29 0.77 -2.87 -15.21
N LEU A 30 -0.10 -3.37 -14.33
CA LEU A 30 0.09 -4.65 -13.64
C LEU A 30 0.27 -5.81 -14.63
N LYS A 31 -0.59 -5.91 -15.66
CA LYS A 31 -0.48 -6.94 -16.70
C LYS A 31 0.83 -6.84 -17.48
N TYR A 32 1.22 -5.64 -17.91
CA TYR A 32 2.47 -5.41 -18.63
C TYR A 32 3.69 -5.83 -17.80
N VAL A 33 3.75 -5.38 -16.53
CA VAL A 33 4.87 -5.70 -15.64
C VAL A 33 4.89 -7.20 -15.31
N SER A 34 3.73 -7.86 -15.18
CA SER A 34 3.66 -9.31 -15.00
C SER A 34 4.22 -10.07 -16.19
N GLN A 35 3.97 -9.61 -17.43
CA GLN A 35 4.54 -10.22 -18.63
C GLN A 35 6.04 -9.95 -18.76
N LEU A 36 6.50 -8.77 -18.32
CA LEU A 36 7.91 -8.42 -18.37
C LEU A 36 8.75 -9.26 -17.39
N SER A 37 8.20 -9.56 -16.21
CA SER A 37 8.89 -10.36 -15.20
C SER A 37 9.01 -11.84 -15.61
N PRO A 38 10.20 -12.46 -15.48
CA PRO A 38 10.41 -13.87 -15.86
C PRO A 38 9.58 -14.87 -15.03
N ARG A 39 9.18 -14.48 -13.81
CA ARG A 39 8.25 -15.22 -12.94
C ARG A 39 7.16 -14.27 -12.47
N GLY A 40 6.55 -13.56 -13.42
CA GLY A 40 5.45 -12.66 -13.17
C GLY A 40 4.12 -13.39 -13.21
N LEU A 41 3.26 -13.10 -12.24
CA LEU A 41 1.89 -13.58 -12.23
C LEU A 41 0.94 -12.40 -12.00
N TYR A 42 -0.17 -12.38 -12.72
CA TYR A 42 -1.25 -11.43 -12.50
C TYR A 42 -2.46 -12.13 -11.88
N THR A 43 -3.00 -11.53 -10.83
CA THR A 43 -4.21 -12.00 -10.16
C THR A 43 -5.12 -10.83 -9.81
N SER A 44 -6.43 -11.04 -9.83
CA SER A 44 -7.43 -10.06 -9.37
C SER A 44 -7.94 -10.47 -8.00
N GLY A 45 -8.15 -9.49 -7.11
CA GLY A 45 -8.61 -9.70 -5.76
C GLY A 45 -10.00 -10.33 -5.65
N LYS A 46 -10.87 -10.15 -6.65
CA LYS A 46 -12.18 -10.84 -6.72
C LYS A 46 -12.11 -12.22 -7.38
N GLY A 47 -11.14 -12.41 -8.28
CA GLY A 47 -11.02 -13.63 -9.08
C GLY A 47 -10.18 -14.72 -8.43
N SER A 48 -9.51 -14.41 -7.31
CA SER A 48 -8.53 -15.28 -6.68
C SER A 48 -8.94 -15.56 -5.24
N SER A 49 -9.35 -16.81 -4.99
CA SER A 49 -9.62 -17.27 -3.62
C SER A 49 -8.31 -17.51 -2.87
N ALA A 50 -8.36 -17.61 -1.54
CA ALA A 50 -7.20 -17.97 -0.71
C ALA A 50 -6.49 -19.21 -1.23
N ALA A 51 -7.24 -20.21 -1.71
CA ALA A 51 -6.70 -21.41 -2.32
C ALA A 51 -5.92 -21.13 -3.61
N GLY A 52 -6.43 -20.21 -4.45
CA GLY A 52 -5.75 -19.74 -5.66
C GLY A 52 -4.54 -18.84 -5.39
N LEU A 53 -4.49 -18.15 -4.25
CA LEU A 53 -3.34 -17.31 -3.85
C LEU A 53 -2.22 -18.08 -3.17
N THR A 54 -2.59 -19.03 -2.31
CA THR A 54 -1.66 -19.72 -1.40
C THR A 54 -1.24 -21.06 -1.95
N ALA A 55 -1.82 -22.14 -1.44
CA ALA A 55 -1.82 -23.44 -2.03
C ALA A 55 -3.04 -24.20 -1.50
N SER A 56 -3.50 -25.17 -2.27
CA SER A 56 -4.67 -25.96 -1.94
C SER A 56 -4.31 -27.44 -1.90
N VAL A 57 -5.07 -28.21 -1.12
CA VAL A 57 -4.90 -29.66 -1.06
C VAL A 57 -6.01 -30.27 -1.90
N VAL A 58 -5.65 -30.92 -2.99
CA VAL A 58 -6.56 -31.59 -3.90
C VAL A 58 -6.43 -33.10 -3.69
N ARG A 59 -7.55 -33.81 -3.78
CA ARG A 59 -7.55 -35.27 -3.71
C ARG A 59 -7.39 -35.81 -5.12
N ASP A 60 -6.36 -36.62 -5.31
CA ASP A 60 -6.06 -37.27 -6.58
C ASP A 60 -7.00 -38.46 -6.84
N GLU A 61 -7.01 -38.98 -8.08
CA GLU A 61 -7.83 -40.14 -8.47
C GLU A 61 -7.48 -41.40 -7.66
N ASP A 62 -6.22 -41.53 -7.26
CA ASP A 62 -5.71 -42.61 -6.39
C ASP A 62 -6.15 -42.46 -4.92
N GLY A 63 -6.87 -41.39 -4.59
CA GLY A 63 -7.36 -41.10 -3.25
C GLY A 63 -6.32 -40.47 -2.30
N SER A 64 -5.08 -40.29 -2.75
CA SER A 64 -4.04 -39.52 -2.04
C SER A 64 -4.31 -38.02 -2.10
N PHE A 65 -3.86 -37.29 -1.09
CA PHE A 65 -3.91 -35.83 -1.07
C PHE A 65 -2.63 -35.26 -1.66
N THR A 66 -2.75 -34.43 -2.69
CA THR A 66 -1.66 -33.73 -3.36
C THR A 66 -1.81 -32.23 -3.14
N LEU A 67 -0.69 -31.52 -3.09
CA LEU A 67 -0.68 -30.08 -2.87
C LEU A 67 -0.52 -29.34 -4.21
N GLU A 68 -1.45 -28.45 -4.50
CA GLU A 68 -1.40 -27.54 -5.65
C GLU A 68 -0.93 -26.15 -5.21
N ALA A 69 0.15 -25.68 -5.82
CA ALA A 69 0.70 -24.35 -5.57
C ALA A 69 -0.22 -23.26 -6.14
N GLY A 70 -0.52 -22.25 -5.32
CA GLY A 70 -1.23 -21.05 -5.73
C GLY A 70 -0.28 -19.94 -6.23
N ALA A 71 -0.88 -18.81 -6.56
CA ALA A 71 -0.25 -17.67 -7.22
C ALA A 71 1.06 -17.19 -6.58
N LEU A 72 1.05 -16.98 -5.26
CA LEU A 72 2.19 -16.41 -4.52
C LEU A 72 3.35 -17.41 -4.42
N VAL A 73 3.04 -18.71 -4.34
CA VAL A 73 4.04 -19.78 -4.29
C VAL A 73 4.67 -19.99 -5.68
N ILE A 74 3.86 -19.97 -6.75
CA ILE A 74 4.35 -20.07 -8.13
C ILE A 74 5.29 -18.90 -8.46
N ALA A 75 4.95 -17.70 -7.96
CA ALA A 75 5.72 -16.47 -8.14
C ALA A 75 6.96 -16.35 -7.23
N ASP A 76 7.38 -17.39 -6.47
CA ASP A 76 8.59 -17.35 -5.63
C ASP A 76 9.83 -16.88 -6.42
N GLY A 77 10.53 -15.87 -5.90
CA GLY A 77 11.67 -15.21 -6.57
C GLY A 77 11.30 -14.25 -7.71
N GLY A 78 10.00 -14.04 -7.94
CA GLY A 78 9.43 -13.29 -9.05
C GLY A 78 8.63 -12.06 -8.62
N LEU A 79 7.53 -11.82 -9.33
CA LEU A 79 6.62 -10.70 -9.10
C LEU A 79 5.17 -11.21 -9.10
N ALA A 80 4.44 -10.88 -8.04
CA ALA A 80 3.00 -11.09 -7.95
C ALA A 80 2.30 -9.74 -8.11
N CYS A 81 1.57 -9.58 -9.21
CA CYS A 81 0.75 -8.42 -9.50
C CYS A 81 -0.69 -8.67 -9.03
N ILE A 82 -1.17 -7.89 -8.06
CA ILE A 82 -2.50 -8.04 -7.45
C ILE A 82 -3.34 -6.82 -7.78
N ASP A 83 -4.39 -7.01 -8.57
CA ASP A 83 -5.35 -5.96 -8.89
C ASP A 83 -6.55 -6.00 -7.94
N GLU A 84 -7.20 -4.86 -7.71
CA GLU A 84 -8.33 -4.73 -6.79
C GLU A 84 -8.08 -5.37 -5.40
N ILE A 85 -6.90 -5.14 -4.81
CA ILE A 85 -6.56 -5.70 -3.49
C ILE A 85 -7.55 -5.28 -2.39
N ASP A 86 -8.23 -4.14 -2.56
CA ASP A 86 -9.28 -3.64 -1.67
C ASP A 86 -10.56 -4.51 -1.70
N LYS A 87 -10.76 -5.30 -2.76
CA LYS A 87 -11.94 -6.16 -2.93
C LYS A 87 -11.72 -7.60 -2.47
N MET A 88 -10.56 -7.90 -1.89
CA MET A 88 -10.23 -9.23 -1.38
C MET A 88 -10.97 -9.54 -0.08
N ASP A 89 -11.36 -10.81 0.09
CA ASP A 89 -11.94 -11.31 1.32
C ASP A 89 -10.89 -11.37 2.45
N GLU A 90 -11.35 -11.37 3.70
CA GLU A 90 -10.48 -11.35 4.89
C GLU A 90 -9.51 -12.56 4.95
N LYS A 91 -9.93 -13.73 4.49
CA LYS A 91 -9.08 -14.94 4.39
C LYS A 91 -7.91 -14.74 3.44
N ASP A 92 -8.17 -14.09 2.31
CA ASP A 92 -7.19 -13.85 1.25
C ASP A 92 -6.20 -12.75 1.69
N ARG A 93 -6.71 -11.74 2.42
CA ARG A 93 -5.88 -10.72 3.07
C ARG A 93 -4.94 -11.34 4.11
N SER A 94 -5.39 -12.31 4.90
CA SER A 94 -4.54 -13.02 5.87
C SER A 94 -3.40 -13.79 5.21
N ALA A 95 -3.65 -14.40 4.05
CA ALA A 95 -2.61 -15.08 3.28
C ALA A 95 -1.54 -14.12 2.76
N ILE A 96 -1.93 -12.95 2.27
CA ILE A 96 -1.00 -11.90 1.82
C ILE A 96 -0.18 -11.38 3.01
N HIS A 97 -0.82 -11.19 4.18
CA HIS A 97 -0.12 -10.81 5.40
C HIS A 97 1.02 -11.76 5.75
N GLU A 98 0.75 -13.06 5.74
CA GLU A 98 1.75 -14.09 6.03
C GLU A 98 2.88 -14.07 4.99
N ALA A 99 2.52 -14.04 3.70
CA ALA A 99 3.50 -14.00 2.61
C ALA A 99 4.38 -12.73 2.64
N MET A 100 3.83 -11.56 2.95
CA MET A 100 4.59 -10.31 3.03
C MET A 100 5.48 -10.22 4.27
N GLU A 101 5.07 -10.85 5.37
CA GLU A 101 5.80 -10.78 6.64
C GLU A 101 6.88 -11.85 6.73
N GLN A 102 6.52 -13.10 6.46
CA GLN A 102 7.37 -14.27 6.67
C GLN A 102 8.02 -14.76 5.37
N GLN A 103 7.55 -14.29 4.21
CA GLN A 103 7.95 -14.80 2.90
C GLN A 103 7.72 -16.31 2.73
N THR A 104 6.77 -16.84 3.50
CA THR A 104 6.36 -18.24 3.51
C THR A 104 4.85 -18.34 3.67
N ILE A 105 4.30 -19.49 3.30
CA ILE A 105 2.88 -19.80 3.43
C ILE A 105 2.78 -21.19 4.08
N SER A 106 2.19 -21.24 5.27
CA SER A 106 1.98 -22.45 6.05
C SER A 106 0.62 -23.07 5.73
N ILE A 107 0.61 -24.39 5.53
CA ILE A 107 -0.58 -25.15 5.17
C ILE A 107 -0.70 -26.32 6.11
N SER A 108 -1.82 -26.37 6.83
CA SER A 108 -2.20 -27.46 7.73
C SER A 108 -3.61 -27.93 7.36
N LYS A 109 -3.72 -28.80 6.34
CA LYS A 109 -5.00 -29.33 5.83
C LYS A 109 -4.87 -30.79 5.41
N ALA A 110 -5.92 -31.58 5.66
CA ALA A 110 -6.03 -32.98 5.24
C ALA A 110 -4.80 -33.85 5.60
N GLY A 111 -4.23 -33.64 6.79
CA GLY A 111 -3.05 -34.38 7.27
C GLY A 111 -1.71 -33.91 6.69
N ILE A 112 -1.71 -32.94 5.78
CA ILE A 112 -0.50 -32.29 5.25
C ILE A 112 -0.22 -31.05 6.09
N ASN A 113 0.92 -31.06 6.79
CA ASN A 113 1.47 -29.89 7.47
C ASN A 113 2.81 -29.52 6.82
N THR A 114 2.80 -28.51 5.96
CA THR A 114 4.00 -28.07 5.24
C THR A 114 4.02 -26.55 5.12
N THR A 115 5.23 -26.01 4.97
CA THR A 115 5.45 -24.59 4.71
C THR A 115 6.08 -24.44 3.33
N LEU A 116 5.51 -23.55 2.52
CA LEU A 116 5.98 -23.26 1.16
C LEU A 116 6.63 -21.88 1.13
N ASN A 117 7.67 -21.74 0.32
CA ASN A 117 8.32 -20.45 0.13
C ASN A 117 7.48 -19.56 -0.79
N ALA A 118 7.36 -18.29 -0.43
CA ALA A 118 6.64 -17.27 -1.18
C ALA A 118 7.44 -15.96 -1.18
N ARG A 119 8.75 -16.03 -1.49
CA ARG A 119 9.66 -14.87 -1.56
C ARG A 119 9.42 -14.10 -2.86
N THR A 120 8.19 -13.64 -3.05
CA THR A 120 7.76 -12.86 -4.21
C THR A 120 7.73 -11.38 -3.86
N SER A 121 8.07 -10.53 -4.82
CA SER A 121 7.75 -9.10 -4.72
C SER A 121 6.27 -8.91 -5.03
N ILE A 122 5.56 -8.07 -4.27
CA ILE A 122 4.15 -7.78 -4.53
C ILE A 122 4.03 -6.38 -5.13
N LEU A 123 3.31 -6.29 -6.25
CA LEU A 123 2.88 -5.03 -6.84
C LEU A 123 1.35 -5.01 -6.85
N ALA A 124 0.75 -4.14 -6.05
CA ALA A 124 -0.69 -4.12 -5.85
C ALA A 124 -1.32 -2.82 -6.37
N ALA A 125 -2.54 -2.92 -6.89
CA ALA A 125 -3.41 -1.79 -7.18
C ALA A 125 -4.65 -1.88 -6.28
N ALA A 126 -5.00 -0.75 -5.67
CA ALA A 126 -6.18 -0.60 -4.83
C ALA A 126 -7.01 0.58 -5.33
N ASN A 127 -8.33 0.45 -5.26
CA ASN A 127 -9.25 1.55 -5.54
C ASN A 127 -9.75 2.20 -4.24
N PRO A 128 -9.97 3.52 -4.22
CA PRO A 128 -10.61 4.17 -3.08
C PRO A 128 -12.07 3.72 -2.94
N LYS A 129 -12.60 3.73 -1.72
CA LYS A 129 -13.97 3.28 -1.39
C LYS A 129 -15.06 3.93 -2.24
N GLY A 130 -14.89 5.20 -2.63
CA GLY A 130 -15.83 5.96 -3.46
C GLY A 130 -15.49 6.02 -4.96
N GLY A 131 -14.50 5.26 -5.42
CA GLY A 131 -14.02 5.29 -6.82
C GLY A 131 -13.18 6.52 -7.18
N ARG A 132 -13.20 7.58 -6.35
CA ARG A 132 -12.33 8.75 -6.44
C ARG A 132 -11.79 9.09 -5.05
N PHE A 133 -10.58 9.66 -5.01
CA PHE A 133 -10.02 10.23 -3.79
C PHE A 133 -10.72 11.55 -3.48
N ASP A 134 -11.20 11.67 -2.24
CA ASP A 134 -11.69 12.88 -1.60
C ASP A 134 -10.47 13.69 -1.12
N PRO A 135 -10.25 14.91 -1.65
CA PRO A 135 -9.12 15.74 -1.25
C PRO A 135 -9.17 16.17 0.22
N MET A 136 -10.32 16.06 0.89
CA MET A 136 -10.52 16.47 2.28
C MET A 136 -10.23 15.36 3.29
N LYS A 137 -9.89 14.16 2.84
CA LYS A 137 -9.58 13.02 3.72
C LYS A 137 -8.23 12.43 3.40
N HIS A 138 -7.62 11.79 4.39
CA HIS A 138 -6.35 11.09 4.21
C HIS A 138 -6.48 9.94 3.21
N ALA A 139 -5.47 9.74 2.37
CA ALA A 139 -5.49 8.66 1.38
C ALA A 139 -5.58 7.27 2.03
N ALA A 140 -4.91 7.07 3.17
CA ALA A 140 -4.91 5.80 3.91
C ALA A 140 -6.29 5.40 4.44
N GLU A 141 -7.13 6.36 4.89
CA GLU A 141 -8.49 6.08 5.39
C GLU A 141 -9.47 5.68 4.27
N GLN A 142 -9.19 6.20 3.07
CA GLN A 142 -10.04 6.02 1.89
C GLN A 142 -9.82 4.68 1.19
N ILE A 143 -8.73 3.99 1.49
CA ILE A 143 -8.42 2.65 0.99
C ILE A 143 -9.00 1.63 1.96
N ASP A 144 -9.67 0.60 1.45
CA ASP A 144 -10.21 -0.48 2.28
C ASP A 144 -9.15 -1.54 2.63
N LEU A 145 -8.06 -1.12 3.26
CA LEU A 145 -6.99 -2.00 3.71
C LEU A 145 -6.65 -1.75 5.18
N PRO A 146 -6.40 -2.82 5.96
CA PRO A 146 -5.89 -2.67 7.33
C PRO A 146 -4.57 -1.88 7.36
N PRO A 147 -4.35 -1.01 8.38
CA PRO A 147 -3.08 -0.32 8.59
C PRO A 147 -1.88 -1.27 8.68
N THR A 148 -2.10 -2.49 9.17
CA THR A 148 -1.11 -3.56 9.23
C THR A 148 -0.64 -4.02 7.84
N LEU A 149 -1.46 -3.97 6.79
CA LEU A 149 -1.01 -4.23 5.42
C LEU A 149 -0.33 -2.99 4.83
N LEU A 150 -0.93 -1.82 5.01
CA LEU A 150 -0.41 -0.57 4.42
C LEU A 150 1.03 -0.29 4.90
N SER A 151 1.29 -0.44 6.20
CA SER A 151 2.63 -0.29 6.79
C SER A 151 3.67 -1.30 6.28
N ARG A 152 3.26 -2.41 5.64
CA ARG A 152 4.16 -3.42 5.08
C ARG A 152 4.61 -3.10 3.66
N PHE A 153 3.92 -2.21 2.97
CA PHE A 153 4.38 -1.73 1.66
C PHE A 153 5.52 -0.73 1.82
N ASP A 154 6.60 -0.97 1.08
CA ASP A 154 7.78 -0.09 1.10
C ASP A 154 7.49 1.25 0.41
N LEU A 155 6.68 1.25 -0.64
CA LEU A 155 6.28 2.43 -1.40
C LEU A 155 4.78 2.37 -1.69
N ILE A 156 4.08 3.47 -1.45
CA ILE A 156 2.67 3.65 -1.77
C ILE A 156 2.54 4.93 -2.60
N PHE A 157 1.95 4.82 -3.78
CA PHE A 157 1.70 5.95 -4.66
C PHE A 157 0.21 6.20 -4.80
N VAL A 158 -0.20 7.44 -4.54
CA VAL A 158 -1.58 7.87 -4.73
C VAL A 158 -1.66 8.51 -6.13
N LEU A 159 -2.46 7.89 -6.99
CA LEU A 159 -2.72 8.40 -8.34
C LEU A 159 -4.05 9.15 -8.30
N GLU A 160 -3.96 10.48 -8.33
CA GLU A 160 -5.12 11.38 -8.38
C GLU A 160 -5.35 11.82 -9.83
N ASP A 161 -6.58 11.66 -10.30
CA ASP A 161 -7.04 12.22 -11.57
C ASP A 161 -7.49 13.66 -11.34
N LYS A 162 -6.58 14.61 -11.56
CA LYS A 162 -6.87 16.05 -11.49
C LYS A 162 -7.12 16.58 -12.91
N PRO A 163 -8.32 17.09 -13.21
CA PRO A 163 -8.60 17.69 -14.50
C PRO A 163 -7.64 18.85 -14.79
N ASP A 164 -6.95 18.80 -15.91
CA ASP A 164 -6.02 19.84 -16.35
C ASP A 164 -6.26 20.07 -17.85
N ALA A 165 -6.84 21.23 -18.18
CA ALA A 165 -7.25 21.54 -19.54
C ALA A 165 -6.12 21.40 -20.57
N LYS A 166 -4.87 21.74 -20.23
CA LYS A 166 -3.74 21.63 -21.17
C LYS A 166 -3.31 20.18 -21.35
N ARG A 167 -3.23 19.43 -20.25
CA ARG A 167 -2.81 18.03 -20.24
C ARG A 167 -3.87 17.12 -20.87
N ASP A 168 -5.14 17.40 -20.58
CA ASP A 168 -6.29 16.69 -21.14
C ASP A 168 -6.41 16.96 -22.64
N GLU A 169 -6.14 18.18 -23.09
CA GLU A 169 -6.08 18.50 -24.53
C GLU A 169 -4.96 17.72 -25.23
N GLN A 170 -3.76 17.65 -24.63
CA GLN A 170 -2.65 16.85 -25.18
C GLN A 170 -3.01 15.36 -25.25
N LEU A 171 -3.60 14.81 -24.18
CA LEU A 171 -4.03 13.42 -24.11
C LEU A 171 -5.10 13.13 -25.17
N ALA A 172 -6.12 13.99 -25.27
CA ALA A 172 -7.17 13.85 -26.26
C ALA A 172 -6.62 13.88 -27.69
N LYS A 173 -5.73 14.84 -28.01
CA LYS A 173 -5.06 14.92 -29.32
C LYS A 173 -4.28 13.64 -29.61
N HIS A 174 -3.54 13.11 -28.65
CA HIS A 174 -2.76 11.90 -28.80
C HIS A 174 -3.64 10.66 -29.05
N ILE A 175 -4.69 10.46 -28.23
CA ILE A 175 -5.64 9.35 -28.39
C ILE A 175 -6.32 9.40 -29.76
N ILE A 176 -6.72 10.60 -30.21
CA ILE A 176 -7.35 10.79 -31.51
C ILE A 176 -6.37 10.52 -32.65
N SER A 177 -5.12 10.99 -32.57
CA SER A 177 -4.11 10.73 -33.61
C SER A 177 -3.81 9.24 -33.76
N LEU A 178 -3.72 8.51 -32.64
CA LEU A 178 -3.47 7.06 -32.64
C LEU A 178 -4.61 6.28 -33.29
N ARG A 179 -5.88 6.63 -32.99
CA ARG A 179 -7.04 6.01 -33.64
C ARG A 179 -7.19 6.37 -35.12
N ARG A 180 -6.77 7.57 -35.51
CA ARG A 180 -6.91 8.06 -36.89
C ARG A 180 -5.89 7.43 -37.83
N ASP A 181 -4.65 7.36 -37.40
CA ASP A 181 -3.55 7.00 -38.30
C ASP A 181 -3.14 5.53 -38.17
N GLY A 182 -3.47 4.84 -37.06
CA GLY A 182 -3.10 3.42 -36.84
C GLY A 182 -1.59 3.13 -36.87
N SER A 183 -0.74 4.14 -37.11
CA SER A 183 0.63 3.98 -37.55
C SER A 183 1.65 4.84 -36.80
N THR A 184 1.23 5.71 -35.88
CA THR A 184 2.14 6.46 -34.99
C THR A 184 2.20 5.83 -33.60
N ILE A 185 2.24 4.50 -33.56
CA ILE A 185 2.75 3.79 -32.38
C ILE A 185 4.25 4.11 -32.37
N VAL A 186 4.67 4.99 -31.46
CA VAL A 186 6.09 5.18 -31.18
C VAL A 186 6.55 3.87 -30.54
N SER A 187 7.04 2.95 -31.38
CA SER A 187 7.59 1.69 -30.90
C SER A 187 8.70 2.03 -29.91
N PRO A 188 8.69 1.45 -28.70
CA PRO A 188 9.80 1.62 -27.78
C PRO A 188 11.09 1.17 -28.49
N PRO A 189 12.22 1.83 -28.20
CA PRO A 189 13.49 1.50 -28.84
C PRO A 189 13.99 0.09 -28.51
N TYR A 190 13.40 -0.54 -27.48
CA TYR A 190 13.72 -1.89 -27.04
C TYR A 190 12.44 -2.72 -26.97
N ASP A 191 12.53 -3.95 -27.48
CA ASP A 191 11.49 -4.96 -27.37
C ASP A 191 11.41 -5.55 -25.96
N MET A 192 10.26 -6.15 -25.64
CA MET A 192 10.00 -6.76 -24.34
C MET A 192 10.96 -7.91 -24.03
N GLU A 193 11.41 -8.66 -25.04
CA GLU A 193 12.32 -9.80 -24.84
C GLU A 193 13.72 -9.31 -24.44
N THR A 194 14.25 -8.29 -25.11
CA THR A 194 15.51 -7.65 -24.72
C THR A 194 15.44 -7.08 -23.31
N LEU A 195 14.36 -6.37 -22.97
CA LEU A 195 14.20 -5.83 -21.62
C LEU A 195 14.12 -6.94 -20.56
N ARG A 196 13.40 -8.04 -20.84
CA ARG A 196 13.34 -9.21 -19.95
C ARG A 196 14.73 -9.85 -19.76
N LYS A 197 15.49 -10.05 -20.84
CA LYS A 197 16.86 -10.58 -20.78
C LYS A 197 17.77 -9.67 -19.95
N TYR A 198 17.63 -8.35 -20.10
CA TYR A 198 18.38 -7.36 -19.32
C TYR A 198 18.08 -7.45 -17.81
N ILE A 199 16.80 -7.58 -17.44
CA ILE A 199 16.39 -7.74 -16.04
C ILE A 199 16.94 -9.06 -15.46
N VAL A 200 16.87 -10.17 -16.21
CA VAL A 200 17.40 -11.46 -15.77
C VAL A 200 18.92 -11.39 -15.58
N TYR A 201 19.64 -10.77 -16.52
CA TYR A 201 21.09 -10.60 -16.43
C TYR A 201 21.47 -9.76 -15.21
N SER A 202 20.84 -8.60 -15.01
CA SER A 202 21.13 -7.72 -13.88
C SER A 202 20.87 -8.40 -12.53
N LYS A 203 19.77 -9.17 -12.40
CA LYS A 203 19.47 -9.94 -11.17
C LYS A 203 20.45 -11.08 -10.90
N ARG A 204 21.00 -11.72 -11.94
CA ARG A 204 21.85 -12.91 -11.78
C ARG A 204 23.31 -12.57 -11.47
N TYR A 205 23.83 -11.49 -12.07
CA TYR A 205 25.28 -11.20 -12.06
C TYR A 205 25.68 -9.97 -11.24
N ILE A 206 24.74 -9.11 -10.85
CA ILE A 206 25.04 -7.83 -10.21
C ILE A 206 24.50 -7.80 -8.78
N TYR A 207 25.40 -7.66 -7.82
CA TYR A 207 25.16 -7.62 -6.37
C TYR A 207 25.78 -6.33 -5.82
N PRO A 208 25.11 -5.18 -5.99
CA PRO A 208 25.67 -3.89 -5.62
C PRO A 208 25.92 -3.82 -4.12
N VAL A 209 27.05 -3.20 -3.74
CA VAL A 209 27.37 -2.84 -2.36
C VAL A 209 27.33 -1.32 -2.23
N LEU A 210 26.81 -0.82 -1.12
CA LEU A 210 26.79 0.62 -0.83
C LEU A 210 28.21 1.18 -0.77
N THR A 211 28.42 2.35 -1.34
CA THR A 211 29.64 3.11 -1.10
C THR A 211 29.51 3.94 0.18
N PRO A 212 30.62 4.31 0.85
CA PRO A 212 30.56 5.13 2.06
C PRO A 212 29.81 6.45 1.87
N GLU A 213 29.86 7.03 0.68
CA GLU A 213 29.13 8.26 0.36
C GLU A 213 27.60 8.01 0.29
N ALA A 214 27.18 6.85 -0.22
CA ALA A 214 25.76 6.46 -0.25
C ALA A 214 25.23 6.20 1.17
N GLU A 215 26.02 5.54 2.02
CA GLU A 215 25.68 5.30 3.43
C GLU A 215 25.46 6.61 4.19
N GLN A 216 26.34 7.59 4.00
CA GLN A 216 26.21 8.90 4.64
C GLN A 216 24.93 9.64 4.22
N GLU A 217 24.57 9.60 2.93
CA GLU A 217 23.33 10.22 2.44
C GLU A 217 22.09 9.56 3.02
N ILE A 218 22.06 8.22 3.03
CA ILE A 218 20.96 7.43 3.61
C ILE A 218 20.83 7.69 5.11
N GLN A 219 21.94 7.69 5.85
CA GLN A 219 21.97 7.94 7.29
C GLN A 219 21.49 9.36 7.61
N ARG A 220 21.97 10.36 6.86
CA ARG A 220 21.55 11.75 7.03
C ARG A 220 20.05 11.90 6.85
N PHE A 221 19.49 11.35 5.78
CA PHE A 221 18.06 11.39 5.52
C PHE A 221 17.25 10.67 6.62
N TYR A 222 17.70 9.49 7.06
CA TYR A 222 17.03 8.77 8.14
C TYR A 222 16.99 9.57 9.45
N LEU A 223 18.12 10.19 9.83
CA LEU A 223 18.20 11.03 11.03
C LEU A 223 17.38 12.30 10.91
N GLU A 224 17.38 12.95 9.75
CA GLU A 224 16.54 14.12 9.45
C GLU A 224 15.06 13.78 9.63
N MET A 225 14.59 12.70 9.00
CA MET A 225 13.20 12.25 9.11
C MET A 225 12.83 11.82 10.53
N ARG A 226 13.77 11.25 11.29
CA ARG A 226 13.54 10.88 12.69
C ARG A 226 13.52 12.08 13.61
N SER A 227 14.36 13.08 13.38
CA SER A 227 14.37 14.35 14.12
C SER A 227 13.09 15.13 13.87
N LEU A 228 12.61 15.14 12.62
CA LEU A 228 11.32 15.73 12.27
C LEU A 228 10.17 15.07 13.03
N GLY A 229 10.31 13.83 13.51
CA GLY A 229 9.34 13.11 14.34
C GLY A 229 9.47 13.30 15.86
N GLN A 230 10.47 14.04 16.34
CA GLN A 230 10.71 14.22 17.79
C GLN A 230 10.00 15.44 18.38
N ASP A 231 9.54 16.39 17.57
CA ASP A 231 8.75 17.52 18.07
C ASP A 231 7.38 17.02 18.57
N GLU A 232 7.00 17.38 19.80
CA GLU A 232 5.68 17.12 20.40
C GLU A 232 4.57 17.73 19.51
N GLY A 233 4.07 16.96 18.55
CA GLY A 233 3.36 17.62 17.45
C GLY A 233 3.48 16.91 16.12
N SER A 234 4.63 16.31 15.85
CA SER A 234 5.00 15.89 14.51
C SER A 234 4.67 14.42 14.25
N PRO A 235 3.79 14.13 13.28
CA PRO A 235 3.35 12.77 13.01
C PRO A 235 4.23 12.02 11.99
N ILE A 236 5.53 12.36 11.91
CA ILE A 236 6.50 11.74 11.00
C ILE A 236 7.42 10.80 11.80
N ALA A 237 7.06 9.53 11.97
CA ALA A 237 7.99 8.53 12.50
C ALA A 237 8.49 7.60 11.39
N ILE A 238 9.69 7.84 10.86
CA ILE A 238 10.34 6.88 9.96
C ILE A 238 10.73 5.62 10.75
N THR A 239 10.31 4.44 10.29
CA THR A 239 10.63 3.17 10.94
C THR A 239 11.95 2.60 10.42
N PRO A 240 12.65 1.73 11.18
CA PRO A 240 13.81 1.00 10.66
C PRO A 240 13.53 0.21 9.36
N ARG A 241 12.29 -0.26 9.17
CA ARG A 241 11.84 -0.91 7.92
C ARG A 241 11.96 0.01 6.70
N GLN A 242 11.65 1.29 6.86
CA GLN A 242 11.77 2.28 5.78
C GLN A 242 13.24 2.55 5.41
N LEU A 243 14.16 2.44 6.37
CA LEU A 243 15.60 2.47 6.11
C LEU A 243 16.07 1.26 5.30
N GLU A 244 15.62 0.05 5.66
CA GLU A 244 15.90 -1.17 4.88
C GLU A 244 15.31 -1.09 3.46
N ALA A 245 14.10 -0.55 3.31
CA ALA A 245 13.50 -0.29 2.01
C ALA A 245 14.36 0.67 1.17
N LEU A 246 14.87 1.74 1.77
CA LEU A 246 15.72 2.71 1.09
C LEU A 246 17.05 2.12 0.60
N ILE A 247 17.67 1.25 1.42
CA ILE A 247 18.86 0.50 1.03
C ILE A 247 18.54 -0.42 -0.17
N ARG A 248 17.46 -1.20 -0.08
CA ARG A 248 17.01 -2.10 -1.17
C ARG A 248 16.73 -1.35 -2.47
N LEU A 249 16.10 -0.17 -2.40
CA LEU A 249 15.83 0.67 -3.58
C LEU A 249 17.12 1.24 -4.18
N THR A 250 18.06 1.65 -3.33
CA THR A 250 19.37 2.17 -3.75
C THR A 250 20.18 1.10 -4.49
N GLU A 251 20.24 -0.11 -3.94
CA GLU A 251 20.86 -1.27 -4.57
C GLU A 251 20.12 -1.66 -5.87
N ALA A 252 18.79 -1.63 -5.88
CA ALA A 252 18.01 -1.94 -7.08
C ALA A 252 18.33 -0.97 -8.23
N ARG A 253 18.47 0.33 -7.96
CA ARG A 253 18.86 1.31 -8.99
C ARG A 253 20.28 1.06 -9.51
N ALA A 254 21.24 0.78 -8.62
CA ALA A 254 22.61 0.45 -9.02
C ALA A 254 22.67 -0.84 -9.86
N ARG A 255 21.83 -1.83 -9.52
CA ARG A 255 21.67 -3.09 -10.26
C ARG A 255 21.15 -2.84 -11.67
N LEU A 256 20.18 -1.93 -11.84
CA LEU A 256 19.68 -1.53 -13.16
C LEU A 256 20.73 -0.84 -14.02
N ARG A 257 21.76 -0.23 -13.44
CA ARG A 257 22.92 0.34 -14.16
C ARG A 257 24.03 -0.68 -14.42
N LEU A 258 23.83 -1.95 -14.03
CA LEU A 258 24.84 -3.01 -14.05
C LEU A 258 26.10 -2.67 -13.22
N SER A 259 25.94 -1.88 -12.16
CA SER A 259 27.04 -1.45 -11.29
C SER A 259 27.12 -2.33 -10.04
N GLN A 260 28.32 -2.82 -9.71
CA GLN A 260 28.57 -3.52 -8.43
C GLN A 260 28.69 -2.57 -7.23
N LYS A 261 28.63 -1.25 -7.47
CA LYS A 261 28.70 -0.22 -6.44
C LYS A 261 27.47 0.68 -6.53
N ALA A 262 26.77 0.84 -5.42
CA ALA A 262 25.65 1.75 -5.30
C ALA A 262 26.14 3.10 -4.76
N THR A 263 26.04 4.13 -5.59
CA THR A 263 26.67 5.44 -5.35
C THR A 263 25.73 6.40 -4.61
N ALA A 264 26.25 7.53 -4.13
CA ALA A 264 25.45 8.59 -3.55
C ALA A 264 24.36 9.13 -4.50
N GLU A 265 24.57 9.06 -5.81
CA GLU A 265 23.53 9.40 -6.77
C GLU A 265 22.36 8.41 -6.70
N ASP A 266 22.67 7.11 -6.63
CA ASP A 266 21.69 6.03 -6.50
C ASP A 266 20.83 6.24 -5.24
N ALA A 267 21.49 6.57 -4.11
CA ALA A 267 20.82 6.90 -2.86
C ALA A 267 19.90 8.13 -2.97
N ARG A 268 20.36 9.24 -3.56
CA ARG A 268 19.55 10.46 -3.72
C ARG A 268 18.27 10.22 -4.54
N ALA A 269 18.35 9.41 -5.59
CA ALA A 269 17.15 9.06 -6.36
C ALA A 269 16.18 8.18 -5.57
N ALA A 270 16.69 7.21 -4.80
CA ALA A 270 15.85 6.39 -3.93
C ALA A 270 15.17 7.25 -2.85
N ILE A 271 15.90 8.20 -2.24
CA ILE A 271 15.36 9.17 -1.28
C ILE A 271 14.27 10.02 -1.93
N MET A 272 14.46 10.49 -3.17
CA MET A 272 13.46 11.28 -3.89
C MET A 272 12.15 10.50 -4.10
N ILE A 273 12.24 9.23 -4.49
CA ILE A 273 11.08 8.36 -4.68
C ILE A 273 10.36 8.13 -3.35
N MET A 274 11.11 7.82 -2.29
CA MET A 274 10.58 7.59 -0.95
C MET A 274 9.89 8.85 -0.40
N LYS A 275 10.54 10.02 -0.48
CA LYS A 275 9.96 11.31 -0.10
C LYS A 275 8.64 11.55 -0.81
N ARG A 276 8.59 11.36 -2.12
CA ARG A 276 7.36 11.55 -2.90
C ARG A 276 6.24 10.59 -2.50
N SER A 277 6.57 9.33 -2.18
CA SER A 277 5.60 8.37 -1.65
C SER A 277 5.05 8.81 -0.28
N MET A 278 5.94 9.20 0.65
CA MET A 278 5.57 9.69 1.97
C MET A 278 4.72 10.98 1.89
N GLU A 279 5.07 11.90 0.99
CA GLU A 279 4.34 13.14 0.76
C GLU A 279 2.91 12.91 0.26
N GLN A 280 2.70 11.91 -0.61
CA GLN A 280 1.39 11.61 -1.15
C GLN A 280 0.45 10.96 -0.13
N VAL A 281 0.98 10.09 0.73
CA VAL A 281 0.15 9.31 1.65
C VAL A 281 0.01 9.99 2.99
N GLY A 282 1.07 10.65 3.45
CA GLY A 282 1.12 11.30 4.76
C GLY A 282 0.65 12.75 4.75
N ARG A 283 0.30 13.38 3.63
CA ARG A 283 -0.14 14.79 3.68
C ARG A 283 -1.55 14.90 4.25
N ASP A 284 -1.67 15.59 5.38
CA ASP A 284 -2.96 15.93 5.95
C ASP A 284 -3.68 17.00 5.10
N PRO A 285 -4.91 16.72 4.64
CA PRO A 285 -5.72 17.66 3.87
C PRO A 285 -6.00 18.99 4.52
N GLU A 286 -6.22 19.00 5.83
CA GLU A 286 -6.69 20.18 6.58
C GLU A 286 -5.51 21.07 6.95
N THR A 287 -4.40 20.47 7.37
CA THR A 287 -3.24 21.22 7.88
C THR A 287 -2.12 21.38 6.85
N GLY A 288 -2.13 20.58 5.78
CA GLY A 288 -1.05 20.51 4.80
C GLY A 288 0.27 19.97 5.37
N ARG A 289 0.28 19.50 6.63
CA ARG A 289 1.44 18.91 7.30
C ARG A 289 1.52 17.41 7.02
N PHE A 290 2.70 16.83 7.20
CA PHE A 290 2.90 15.40 7.03
C PHE A 290 2.51 14.64 8.30
N ASP A 291 1.42 13.88 8.24
CA ASP A 291 0.94 12.88 9.19
C ASP A 291 1.03 11.45 8.62
N ILE A 292 2.14 10.76 8.92
CA ILE A 292 2.39 9.37 8.51
C ILE A 292 1.76 8.38 9.49
N ASP A 293 1.43 8.84 10.70
CA ASP A 293 0.83 8.06 11.77
C ASP A 293 -0.53 7.45 11.38
N VAL A 294 -1.25 8.09 10.46
CA VAL A 294 -2.49 7.56 9.84
C VAL A 294 -2.26 6.21 9.15
N ILE A 295 -1.09 6.00 8.52
CA ILE A 295 -0.77 4.74 7.83
C ILE A 295 -0.57 3.61 8.84
N MET A 296 -0.01 3.93 10.01
CA MET A 296 0.37 2.94 11.03
C MET A 296 -0.81 2.54 11.91
N THR A 297 -1.66 3.51 12.31
CA THR A 297 -2.79 3.24 13.23
C THR A 297 -4.16 3.41 12.61
N GLY A 298 -4.25 3.84 11.34
CA GLY A 298 -5.52 4.09 10.66
C GLY A 298 -6.28 5.31 11.17
N THR A 299 -5.68 6.16 11.99
CA THR A 299 -6.32 7.31 12.66
C THR A 299 -5.36 8.49 12.74
N THR A 300 -5.83 9.70 12.46
CA THR A 300 -5.01 10.93 12.53
C THR A 300 -4.65 11.30 13.96
N LYS A 301 -3.59 12.08 14.15
CA LYS A 301 -3.23 12.58 15.48
C LYS A 301 -4.39 13.33 16.13
N THR A 302 -5.05 14.22 15.37
CA THR A 302 -6.24 14.97 15.83
C THR A 302 -7.39 14.03 16.20
N GLN A 303 -7.60 12.95 15.46
CA GLN A 303 -8.60 11.94 15.81
C GLN A 303 -8.20 11.15 17.06
N ARG A 304 -6.91 10.82 17.27
CA ARG A 304 -6.44 10.15 18.48
C ARG A 304 -6.58 11.04 19.71
N GLU A 305 -6.24 12.32 19.60
CA GLU A 305 -6.43 13.30 20.68
C GLU A 305 -7.91 13.47 21.02
N LYS A 306 -8.79 13.60 20.01
CA LYS A 306 -10.25 13.60 20.20
C LYS A 306 -10.74 12.30 20.83
N ALA A 307 -10.23 11.15 20.41
CA ALA A 307 -10.60 9.85 20.97
C ALA A 307 -10.12 9.69 22.41
N SER A 308 -8.91 10.16 22.75
CA SER A 308 -8.40 10.20 24.12
C SER A 308 -9.27 11.10 25.00
N ALA A 309 -9.62 12.29 24.52
CA ALA A 309 -10.51 13.19 25.24
C ALA A 309 -11.88 12.55 25.49
N VAL A 310 -12.44 11.82 24.50
CA VAL A 310 -13.69 11.08 24.68
C VAL A 310 -13.53 9.94 25.70
N ARG A 311 -12.40 9.21 25.69
CA ARG A 311 -12.13 8.16 26.70
C ARG A 311 -12.01 8.76 28.11
N ASP A 312 -11.32 9.89 28.26
CA ASP A 312 -11.19 10.58 29.55
C ASP A 312 -12.54 11.09 30.05
N MET A 313 -13.39 11.58 29.15
CA MET A 313 -14.77 11.97 29.43
C MET A 313 -15.62 10.78 29.87
N VAL A 314 -15.52 9.64 29.18
CA VAL A 314 -16.18 8.39 29.56
C VAL A 314 -15.69 7.92 30.93
N GLU A 315 -14.40 8.02 31.22
CA GLU A 315 -13.84 7.61 32.51
C GLU A 315 -14.35 8.49 33.66
N LYS A 316 -14.51 9.81 33.44
CA LYS A 316 -15.15 10.70 34.41
C LYS A 316 -16.61 10.31 34.65
N LEU A 317 -17.39 10.14 33.58
CA LEU A 317 -18.81 9.75 33.70
C LEU A 317 -19.00 8.38 34.38
N CYS A 318 -18.11 7.42 34.13
CA CYS A 318 -18.16 6.12 34.82
C CYS A 318 -17.83 6.22 36.32
N LYS A 319 -17.02 7.20 36.72
CA LYS A 319 -16.73 7.48 38.15
C LYS A 319 -17.90 8.16 38.84
N ASP A 320 -18.55 9.09 38.15
CA ASP A 320 -19.68 9.86 38.69
C ASP A 320 -20.98 9.03 38.73
N HIS A 321 -21.15 8.09 37.79
CA HIS A 321 -22.32 7.22 37.66
C HIS A 321 -21.95 5.72 37.64
N PRO A 322 -21.84 5.05 38.81
CA PRO A 322 -21.49 3.64 38.90
C PRO A 322 -22.51 2.69 38.24
N GLU A 323 -23.77 3.10 38.13
CA GLU A 323 -24.84 2.32 37.50
C GLU A 323 -24.93 2.51 35.97
N GLY A 324 -24.04 3.32 35.40
CA GLY A 324 -23.94 3.62 33.98
C GLY A 324 -24.46 5.01 33.61
N PHE A 325 -23.87 5.57 32.56
CA PHE A 325 -24.19 6.90 32.02
C PHE A 325 -25.00 6.80 30.72
N GLU A 326 -25.71 7.87 30.36
CA GLU A 326 -26.49 7.95 29.12
C GLU A 326 -25.67 8.57 27.98
N LEU A 327 -25.93 8.13 26.75
CA LEU A 327 -25.14 8.57 25.60
C LEU A 327 -25.35 10.07 25.28
N GLU A 328 -26.51 10.62 25.62
CA GLU A 328 -26.82 12.06 25.52
C GLU A 328 -25.90 12.93 26.40
N GLU A 329 -25.59 12.52 27.63
CA GLU A 329 -24.70 13.27 28.54
C GLU A 329 -23.27 13.36 27.97
N LEU A 330 -22.79 12.26 27.38
CA LEU A 330 -21.50 12.24 26.71
C LEU A 330 -21.50 13.13 25.45
N PHE A 331 -22.63 13.22 24.72
CA PHE A 331 -22.74 14.10 23.57
C PHE A 331 -22.70 15.58 23.95
N GLU A 332 -23.29 15.97 25.08
CA GLU A 332 -23.22 17.35 25.57
C GLU A 332 -21.79 17.75 25.93
N MET A 333 -21.10 16.94 26.75
CA MET A 333 -19.70 17.21 27.09
C MET A 333 -18.78 17.23 25.85
N ALA A 334 -19.02 16.34 24.90
CA ALA A 334 -18.25 16.29 23.66
C ALA A 334 -18.50 17.51 22.77
N ARG A 335 -19.72 18.06 22.77
CA ARG A 335 -20.08 19.25 21.99
C ARG A 335 -19.38 20.50 22.53
N ASP A 336 -19.18 20.61 23.84
CA ASP A 336 -18.43 21.70 24.47
C ASP A 336 -16.95 21.74 24.05
N VAL A 337 -16.39 20.57 23.71
CA VAL A 337 -15.02 20.41 23.20
C VAL A 337 -14.98 20.44 21.65
N GLY A 338 -16.11 20.66 20.99
CA GLY A 338 -16.21 20.71 19.52
C GLY A 338 -16.09 19.35 18.82
N ILE A 339 -16.40 18.25 19.51
CA ILE A 339 -16.39 16.90 18.96
C ILE A 339 -17.80 16.53 18.46
N GLY A 340 -17.90 16.09 17.21
CA GLY A 340 -19.18 15.70 16.61
C GLY A 340 -19.75 14.41 17.20
N SER A 341 -21.08 14.36 17.39
CA SER A 341 -21.80 13.23 18.00
C SER A 341 -21.60 11.89 17.25
N SER A 342 -21.39 11.95 15.93
CA SER A 342 -21.09 10.76 15.12
C SER A 342 -19.75 10.11 15.49
N PHE A 343 -18.73 10.93 15.79
CA PHE A 343 -17.39 10.45 16.18
C PHE A 343 -17.42 9.83 17.58
N VAL A 344 -18.09 10.49 18.52
CA VAL A 344 -18.30 9.98 19.89
C VAL A 344 -18.95 8.59 19.87
N ARG A 345 -20.02 8.43 19.08
CA ARG A 345 -20.72 7.13 18.93
C ARG A 345 -19.79 6.03 18.41
N LYS A 346 -18.91 6.37 17.45
CA LYS A 346 -17.93 5.42 16.89
C LYS A 346 -16.92 4.97 17.95
N VAL A 347 -16.38 5.89 18.74
CA VAL A 347 -15.41 5.59 19.82
C VAL A 347 -16.06 4.73 20.90
N VAL A 348 -17.29 5.05 21.32
CA VAL A 348 -18.02 4.24 22.32
C VAL A 348 -18.29 2.83 21.81
N GLN A 349 -18.67 2.65 20.54
CA GLN A 349 -18.86 1.33 19.95
C GLN A 349 -17.55 0.52 19.88
N GLU A 350 -16.42 1.17 19.60
CA GLU A 350 -15.10 0.54 19.68
C GLU A 350 -14.78 0.08 21.10
N MET A 351 -15.05 0.91 22.12
CA MET A 351 -14.84 0.55 23.53
C MET A 351 -15.73 -0.60 24.00
N VAL A 352 -16.95 -0.71 23.46
CA VAL A 352 -17.82 -1.88 23.72
C VAL A 352 -17.26 -3.13 23.05
N ARG A 353 -16.73 -3.01 21.82
CA ARG A 353 -16.10 -4.13 21.10
C ARG A 353 -14.79 -4.59 21.75
N SER A 354 -14.00 -3.68 22.32
CA SER A 354 -12.77 -4.02 23.05
C SER A 354 -13.03 -4.59 24.44
N GLY A 355 -14.27 -4.51 24.94
CA GLY A 355 -14.65 -4.98 26.26
C GLY A 355 -14.35 -4.00 27.39
N GLU A 356 -14.03 -2.75 27.08
CA GLU A 356 -13.85 -1.69 28.08
C GLU A 356 -15.19 -1.19 28.65
N LEU A 357 -16.24 -1.21 27.83
CA LEU A 357 -17.61 -0.84 28.21
C LEU A 357 -18.57 -2.00 27.97
N TYR A 358 -19.61 -2.09 28.79
CA TYR A 358 -20.75 -2.96 28.58
C TYR A 358 -22.06 -2.18 28.72
N THR A 359 -23.15 -2.78 28.26
CA THR A 359 -24.49 -2.18 28.25
C THR A 359 -25.37 -2.84 29.32
N PRO A 360 -25.45 -2.29 30.56
CA PRO A 360 -26.27 -2.85 31.64
C PRO A 360 -27.79 -2.79 31.38
N LYS A 361 -28.27 -1.74 30.69
CA LYS A 361 -29.67 -1.55 30.27
C LYS A 361 -29.70 -0.88 28.89
N GLU A 362 -30.78 -1.06 28.13
CA GLU A 362 -30.98 -0.38 26.85
C GLU A 362 -30.73 1.13 27.01
N GLY A 363 -29.71 1.66 26.31
CA GLY A 363 -29.34 3.08 26.33
C GLY A 363 -28.33 3.51 27.41
N LYS A 364 -27.91 2.62 28.33
CA LYS A 364 -26.90 2.93 29.37
C LYS A 364 -25.60 2.18 29.17
N TYR A 365 -24.48 2.85 29.43
CA TYR A 365 -23.13 2.29 29.29
C TYR A 365 -22.40 2.35 30.63
N ALA A 366 -21.74 1.26 31.01
CA ALA A 366 -20.93 1.17 32.22
C ALA A 366 -19.61 0.48 31.94
N ARG A 367 -18.58 0.76 32.75
CA ARG A 367 -17.25 0.16 32.62
C ARG A 367 -17.28 -1.29 33.10
N VAL A 368 -16.67 -2.19 32.34
CA VAL A 368 -16.43 -3.57 32.80
C VAL A 368 -15.43 -3.49 33.96
N GLY A 369 -15.87 -3.92 35.15
CA GLY A 369 -15.12 -3.86 36.40
C GLY A 369 -13.89 -4.75 36.42
#